data_AF-A0A2U1S6F5-F1
#
_entry.id   AF-A0A2U1S6F5-F1
#
_cell.length_a   1.000
_cell.length_b   1.000
_cell.length_c   1.000
_cell.angle_alpha   90.00
_cell.angle_beta   90.00
_cell.angle_gamma   90.00
#
_symmetry.space_group_name_H-M   'P 1'
#
loop_
_entity.id
_entity.type
_entity.pdbx_description
1 polymer ?
#
loop_
_entity_poly.entity_id
_entity_poly.type
_entity_poly.pdbx_seq_one_letter_code
_entity_poly.pdbx_strand_id
1 'polypeptide(L)'
;MQLKDIDFKLVGGILLMIAIITYVVAGDNETLTFVVSIIVMLGLVLCIVGIVETMIKSKKENELLEKDIDRVIQPLVTKYSNYNKELIKNLTEENYPEYVEERKKINKEMEKELTEQIPYLTSKEIKLIVIEFNRNQDELLKNNDNQ
;
A
#
# COMPACT_ATOMS: atom_id res chain seq x y z
N MET A 1 -10.13 -27.64 -12.85
CA MET A 1 -10.29 -26.26 -13.34
C MET A 1 -10.51 -25.39 -12.10
N GLN A 2 -9.49 -24.67 -11.65
CA GLN A 2 -9.54 -23.95 -10.38
C GLN A 2 -10.34 -22.64 -10.59
N LEU A 3 -11.46 -22.47 -9.89
CA LEU A 3 -12.28 -21.25 -9.87
C LEU A 3 -11.55 -20.03 -9.24
N LYS A 4 -10.25 -20.12 -8.97
CA LYS A 4 -9.53 -19.19 -8.09
C LYS A 4 -9.06 -17.91 -8.79
N ASP A 5 -9.06 -17.89 -10.12
CA ASP A 5 -8.54 -16.77 -10.92
C ASP A 5 -9.64 -16.03 -11.70
N ILE A 6 -10.91 -16.31 -11.43
CA ILE A 6 -12.02 -15.62 -12.09
C ILE A 6 -12.21 -14.27 -11.41
N ASP A 7 -11.93 -13.18 -12.14
CA ASP A 7 -12.26 -11.83 -11.70
C ASP A 7 -13.79 -11.63 -11.75
N PHE A 8 -14.46 -11.85 -10.63
CA PHE A 8 -15.90 -11.70 -10.50
C PHE A 8 -16.40 -10.28 -10.84
N LYS A 9 -15.57 -9.25 -10.63
CA LYS A 9 -15.89 -7.87 -11.01
C LYS A 9 -15.89 -7.72 -12.53
N LEU A 10 -14.92 -8.31 -13.21
CA LEU A 10 -14.86 -8.33 -14.67
C LEU A 10 -16.04 -9.12 -15.27
N VAL A 11 -16.34 -10.31 -14.72
CA VAL A 11 -17.44 -11.16 -15.19
C VAL A 11 -18.79 -10.46 -14.99
N GLY A 12 -19.02 -9.84 -13.83
CA GLY A 12 -20.23 -9.04 -13.57
C GLY A 12 -20.35 -7.86 -14.54
N GLY A 13 -19.24 -7.17 -14.83
CA GLY A 13 -19.21 -6.08 -15.80
C GLY A 13 -19.58 -6.53 -17.23
N ILE A 14 -19.08 -7.68 -17.67
CA ILE A 14 -19.43 -8.25 -18.99
C ILE A 14 -20.92 -8.61 -19.06
N LEU A 15 -21.48 -9.19 -17.99
CA LEU A 15 -22.91 -9.51 -17.91
C LEU A 15 -23.79 -8.26 -18.02
N LEU A 16 -23.40 -7.16 -17.37
CA LEU A 16 -24.11 -5.89 -17.47
C LEU A 16 -24.05 -5.31 -18.88
N MET A 17 -22.92 -5.43 -19.58
CA MET A 17 -22.81 -5.01 -20.99
C MET A 17 -23.73 -5.81 -21.90
N ILE A 18 -23.80 -7.14 -21.73
CA ILE A 18 -24.72 -8.01 -22.47
C ILE A 18 -26.17 -7.63 -22.19
N ALA A 19 -26.50 -7.33 -20.92
CA ALA A 19 -27.84 -6.90 -20.54
C ALA A 19 -28.25 -5.61 -21.24
N ILE A 20 -27.36 -4.62 -21.33
CA ILE A 20 -27.61 -3.34 -22.03
C ILE A 20 -27.87 -3.59 -23.53
N ILE A 21 -27.02 -4.37 -24.20
CA ILE A 21 -27.20 -4.68 -25.63
C ILE A 21 -28.53 -5.39 -25.85
N THR A 22 -28.83 -6.37 -24.99
CA THR A 22 -30.06 -7.16 -25.07
C THR A 22 -31.30 -6.30 -24.81
N TYR A 23 -31.21 -5.31 -23.91
CA TYR A 23 -32.28 -4.35 -23.66
C TYR A 23 -32.58 -3.49 -24.88
N VAL A 24 -31.56 -2.98 -25.57
CA VAL A 24 -31.74 -2.18 -26.79
C VAL A 24 -32.40 -3.01 -27.89
N VAL A 25 -32.07 -4.30 -28.00
CA VAL A 25 -32.68 -5.24 -28.96
C VAL A 25 -34.10 -5.64 -28.57
N ALA A 26 -34.43 -5.67 -27.28
CA ALA A 26 -35.73 -6.10 -26.77
C ALA A 26 -36.88 -5.21 -27.25
N GLY A 27 -36.66 -3.90 -27.40
CA GLY A 27 -37.73 -2.94 -27.67
C GLY A 27 -38.86 -3.07 -26.64
N ASP A 28 -40.09 -3.27 -27.11
CA ASP A 28 -41.29 -3.45 -26.27
C ASP A 28 -41.57 -4.93 -25.91
N ASN A 29 -40.63 -5.86 -26.14
CA ASN A 29 -40.83 -7.26 -25.77
C ASN A 29 -40.71 -7.46 -24.24
N GLU A 30 -41.85 -7.59 -23.56
CA GLU A 30 -41.93 -7.78 -22.10
C GLU A 30 -41.17 -9.01 -21.60
N THR A 31 -41.19 -10.11 -22.34
CA THR A 31 -40.48 -11.35 -21.94
C THR A 31 -38.97 -11.14 -21.97
N LEU A 32 -38.48 -10.45 -23.01
CA LEU A 32 -37.06 -10.19 -23.20
C LEU A 32 -36.56 -9.15 -22.19
N THR A 33 -37.40 -8.16 -21.86
CA THR A 33 -37.16 -7.17 -20.79
C THR A 33 -37.07 -7.84 -19.41
N PHE A 34 -37.94 -8.82 -19.13
CA PHE A 34 -37.86 -9.61 -17.89
C PHE A 34 -36.55 -10.41 -17.81
N VAL A 35 -36.12 -11.06 -18.89
CA VAL A 35 -34.84 -11.78 -18.94
C VAL A 35 -33.65 -10.83 -18.71
N VAL A 36 -33.67 -9.64 -19.33
CA VAL A 36 -32.65 -8.60 -19.09
C VAL A 36 -32.59 -8.24 -17.60
N SER A 37 -33.72 -8.06 -16.94
CA SER A 37 -33.75 -7.70 -15.51
C SER A 37 -33.06 -8.74 -14.62
N ILE A 38 -33.22 -10.04 -14.94
CA ILE A 38 -32.53 -11.14 -14.23
C ILE A 38 -31.03 -11.07 -14.48
N ILE A 39 -30.60 -10.85 -15.73
CA ILE A 39 -29.18 -10.73 -16.09
C ILE A 39 -28.54 -9.54 -15.36
N VAL A 40 -29.24 -8.41 -15.28
CA VAL A 40 -28.78 -7.24 -14.51
C VAL A 40 -28.61 -7.58 -13.03
N MET A 41 -29.61 -8.22 -12.42
CA MET A 41 -29.55 -8.60 -11.01
C MET A 41 -28.37 -9.55 -10.73
N LEU A 42 -28.16 -10.56 -11.58
CA LEU A 42 -27.02 -11.47 -11.46
C LEU A 42 -25.68 -10.74 -11.68
N GLY A 43 -25.59 -9.86 -12.67
CA GLY A 43 -24.40 -9.05 -12.95
C GLY A 43 -24.03 -8.15 -11.77
N LEU A 44 -25.02 -7.50 -11.15
CA LEU A 44 -24.81 -6.68 -9.95
C LEU A 44 -24.32 -7.51 -8.76
N VAL A 45 -24.91 -8.68 -8.51
CA VAL A 45 -24.47 -9.58 -7.43
C VAL A 45 -23.01 -9.98 -7.62
N LEU A 46 -22.61 -10.35 -8.83
CA LEU A 46 -21.22 -10.72 -9.12
C LEU A 46 -20.24 -9.55 -8.95
N CYS A 47 -20.63 -8.34 -9.37
CA CYS A 47 -19.86 -7.13 -9.12
C CYS A 47 -19.66 -6.87 -7.61
N ILE A 48 -20.73 -7.00 -6.81
CA ILE A 48 -20.66 -6.82 -5.35
C ILE A 48 -19.73 -7.86 -4.74
N VAL A 49 -19.85 -9.14 -5.12
CA VAL A 49 -18.96 -10.21 -4.63
C VAL A 49 -17.49 -9.91 -4.97
N GLY A 50 -17.20 -9.48 -6.20
CA GLY A 50 -15.84 -9.10 -6.60
C GLY A 50 -15.29 -7.91 -5.82
N ILE A 51 -16.12 -6.91 -5.52
CA ILE A 51 -15.74 -5.78 -4.66
C ILE A 51 -15.42 -6.26 -3.24
N VAL A 52 -16.29 -7.08 -2.64
CA VAL A 52 -16.10 -7.63 -1.30
C VAL A 52 -14.82 -8.47 -1.21
N GLU A 53 -14.54 -9.30 -2.22
CA GLU A 53 -13.30 -10.08 -2.27
C GLU A 53 -12.07 -9.17 -2.28
N THR A 54 -12.11 -8.09 -3.05
CA THR A 54 -11.03 -7.09 -3.12
C THR A 54 -10.83 -6.41 -1.76
N MET A 55 -11.92 -6.06 -1.05
CA MET A 55 -11.86 -5.47 0.29
C MET A 55 -11.30 -6.44 1.34
N ILE A 56 -11.62 -7.73 1.24
CA ILE A 56 -11.07 -8.74 2.16
C ILE A 56 -9.56 -8.93 1.92
N LYS A 57 -9.11 -8.93 0.66
CA LYS A 57 -7.68 -9.01 0.32
C LYS A 57 -6.92 -7.81 0.86
N SER A 58 -7.40 -6.59 0.61
CA SER A 58 -6.74 -5.38 1.12
C SER A 58 -6.73 -5.31 2.64
N LYS A 59 -7.79 -5.79 3.31
CA LYS A 59 -7.82 -5.87 4.78
C LYS A 59 -6.72 -6.80 5.32
N LYS A 60 -6.50 -7.95 4.68
CA LYS A 60 -5.43 -8.87 5.09
C LYS A 60 -4.04 -8.29 4.85
N GLU A 61 -3.82 -7.60 3.74
CA GLU A 61 -2.56 -6.89 3.47
C GLU A 61 -2.30 -5.80 4.51
N ASN A 62 -3.34 -5.05 4.89
CA ASN A 62 -3.22 -4.04 5.95
C ASN A 62 -2.94 -4.65 7.32
N GLU A 63 -3.57 -5.78 7.68
CA GLU A 63 -3.29 -6.50 8.94
C GLU A 63 -1.85 -7.03 8.98
N LEU A 64 -1.31 -7.50 7.85
CA LEU A 64 0.09 -7.89 7.73
C LEU A 64 1.03 -6.69 7.89
N LEU A 65 0.70 -5.57 7.25
CA LEU A 65 1.46 -4.33 7.36
C LEU A 65 1.48 -3.81 8.80
N GLU A 66 0.35 -3.82 9.50
CA GLU A 66 0.28 -3.41 10.92
C GLU A 66 1.18 -4.27 11.80
N LYS A 67 1.17 -5.58 11.58
CA LYS A 67 2.07 -6.50 12.29
C LYS A 67 3.55 -6.25 11.98
N ASP A 68 3.87 -5.93 10.72
CA ASP A 68 5.24 -5.66 10.31
C ASP A 68 5.71 -4.25 10.72
N ILE A 69 4.79 -3.31 10.94
CA ILE A 69 5.11 -2.02 11.58
C ILE A 69 5.72 -2.27 12.96
N ASP A 70 5.02 -3.03 13.81
CA ASP A 70 5.48 -3.29 15.18
C ASP A 70 6.72 -4.18 15.22
N ARG A 71 6.80 -5.16 14.31
CA ARG A 71 7.86 -6.17 14.32
C ARG A 71 9.15 -5.71 13.63
N VAL A 72 9.05 -4.92 12.56
CA VAL A 72 10.17 -4.60 11.67
C VAL A 72 10.41 -3.10 11.61
N ILE A 73 9.41 -2.32 11.22
CA ILE A 73 9.58 -0.88 10.93
C ILE A 73 9.94 -0.11 12.22
N GLN A 74 9.21 -0.30 13.31
CA GLN A 74 9.43 0.43 14.56
C GLN A 74 10.78 0.10 15.21
N PRO A 75 11.21 -1.18 15.28
CA PRO A 75 12.57 -1.52 15.72
C PRO A 75 13.66 -0.91 14.82
N LEU A 76 13.49 -0.93 13.50
CA LEU A 76 14.45 -0.32 12.56
C LEU A 76 14.54 1.19 12.75
N VAL A 77 13.40 1.88 12.81
CA VAL A 77 13.34 3.32 13.07
C VAL A 77 14.02 3.65 14.40
N THR A 78 13.80 2.85 15.44
CA THR A 78 14.43 3.03 16.76
C THR A 78 15.94 2.83 16.69
N LYS A 79 16.41 1.76 16.05
CA LYS A 79 17.84 1.46 15.84
C LYS A 79 18.54 2.63 15.16
N TYR A 80 18.03 3.06 14.01
CA TYR A 80 18.65 4.13 13.23
C TYR A 80 18.47 5.51 13.85
N SER A 81 17.37 5.77 14.58
CA SER A 81 17.21 7.03 15.32
C SER A 81 18.17 7.13 16.50
N ASN A 82 18.41 6.03 17.22
CA ASN A 82 19.38 6.01 18.32
C ASN A 82 20.80 6.22 17.80
N TYR A 83 21.18 5.55 16.71
CA TYR A 83 22.45 5.78 16.05
C TYR A 83 22.59 7.25 15.60
N ASN A 84 21.55 7.81 14.99
CA ASN A 84 21.56 9.22 14.60
C ASN A 84 21.73 10.18 15.79
N LYS A 85 21.10 9.89 16.95
CA LYS A 85 21.28 10.69 18.17
C LYS A 85 22.72 10.65 18.68
N GLU A 86 23.39 9.51 18.59
CA GLU A 86 24.81 9.39 18.95
C GLU A 86 25.71 10.22 18.03
N LEU A 87 25.41 10.25 16.73
CA LEU A 87 26.10 11.10 15.76
C LEU A 87 25.88 12.59 16.09
N ILE A 88 24.63 12.99 16.33
CA ILE A 88 24.28 14.38 16.66
C ILE A 88 24.96 14.83 17.96
N LYS A 89 25.07 13.95 18.97
CA LYS A 89 25.69 14.29 20.26
C LYS A 89 27.16 14.74 20.13
N ASN A 90 27.88 14.22 19.13
CA ASN A 90 29.28 14.54 18.88
C ASN A 90 29.44 15.49 17.68
N LEU A 91 28.35 16.08 17.19
CA LEU A 91 28.35 16.92 16.00
C LEU A 91 29.00 18.28 16.29
N THR A 92 29.94 18.67 15.44
CA THR A 92 30.61 19.97 15.40
C THR A 92 30.60 20.49 13.97
N GLU A 93 30.88 21.78 13.76
CA GLU A 93 30.96 22.34 12.41
C GLU A 93 32.02 21.63 11.54
N GLU A 94 33.10 21.14 12.15
CA GLU A 94 34.19 20.46 11.47
C GLU A 94 33.81 19.07 10.95
N ASN A 95 32.97 18.33 11.69
CA ASN A 95 32.56 16.96 11.33
C ASN A 95 31.17 16.87 10.67
N TYR A 96 30.50 18.01 10.43
CA TYR A 96 29.21 18.06 9.74
C TYR A 96 29.21 17.37 8.35
N PRO A 97 30.25 17.49 7.50
CA PRO A 97 30.30 16.75 6.24
C PRO A 97 30.29 15.23 6.43
N GLU A 98 30.98 14.72 7.45
CA GLU A 98 31.01 13.29 7.78
C GLU A 98 29.64 12.81 8.26
N TYR A 99 28.96 13.61 9.09
CA TYR A 99 27.58 13.35 9.50
C TYR A 99 26.62 13.23 8.31
N VAL A 100 26.73 14.09 7.30
CA VAL A 100 25.89 14.03 6.10
C VAL A 100 26.14 12.74 5.32
N GLU A 101 27.38 12.27 5.23
CA GLU A 101 27.69 10.98 4.58
C GLU A 101 27.18 9.79 5.39
N GLU A 102 27.29 9.82 6.72
CA GLU A 102 26.70 8.81 7.60
C GLU A 102 25.17 8.77 7.49
N ARG A 103 24.50 9.92 7.38
CA ARG A 103 23.04 10.00 7.12
C ARG A 103 22.65 9.33 5.81
N LYS A 104 23.46 9.48 4.76
CA LYS A 104 23.23 8.78 3.48
C LYS A 104 23.41 7.27 3.61
N LYS A 105 24.37 6.80 4.42
CA LYS A 105 24.56 5.37 4.71
C LYS A 105 23.37 4.80 5.46
N ILE A 106 22.92 5.47 6.53
CA ILE A 106 21.72 5.11 7.29
C ILE A 106 20.52 4.91 6.36
N ASN A 107 20.30 5.85 5.44
CA ASN A 107 19.18 5.76 4.50
C ASN A 107 19.29 4.52 3.61
N LYS A 108 20.47 4.27 3.04
CA LYS A 108 20.70 3.09 2.18
C LYS A 108 20.55 1.76 2.94
N GLU A 109 21.05 1.70 4.17
CA GLU A 109 20.94 0.50 5.00
C GLU A 109 19.50 0.26 5.46
N MET A 110 18.77 1.31 5.83
CA MET A 110 17.35 1.24 6.16
C MET A 110 16.52 0.80 4.95
N GLU A 111 16.77 1.33 3.75
CA GLU A 111 16.12 0.86 2.52
C GLU A 111 16.38 -0.63 2.26
N LYS A 112 17.64 -1.06 2.45
CA LYS A 112 18.03 -2.46 2.27
C LYS A 112 17.34 -3.38 3.27
N GLU A 113 17.40 -3.07 4.57
CA GLU A 113 16.78 -3.88 5.62
C GLU A 113 15.24 -3.94 5.47
N LEU A 114 14.59 -2.83 5.07
CA LEU A 114 13.15 -2.82 4.78
C LEU A 114 12.81 -3.70 3.58
N THR A 115 13.64 -3.68 2.53
CA THR A 115 13.45 -4.52 1.33
C THR A 115 13.59 -6.00 1.66
N GLU A 116 14.57 -6.36 2.51
CA GLU A 116 14.84 -7.75 2.89
C GLU A 116 13.76 -8.30 3.85
N GLN A 117 13.28 -7.48 4.78
CA GLN A 117 12.34 -7.92 5.81
C GLN A 117 10.87 -7.78 5.39
N ILE A 118 10.54 -6.88 4.46
CA ILE A 118 9.17 -6.62 3.99
C ILE A 118 9.12 -6.70 2.45
N PRO A 119 9.30 -7.91 1.86
CA PRO A 119 9.50 -8.08 0.43
C PRO A 119 8.26 -7.78 -0.43
N TYR A 120 7.09 -7.64 0.18
CA TYR A 120 5.85 -7.27 -0.52
C TYR A 120 5.69 -5.76 -0.70
N LEU A 121 6.49 -4.93 -0.01
CA LEU A 121 6.48 -3.48 -0.23
C LEU A 121 7.22 -3.12 -1.51
N THR A 122 6.65 -2.19 -2.25
CA THR A 122 7.29 -1.61 -3.42
C THR A 122 8.44 -0.69 -3.02
N SER A 123 9.42 -0.51 -3.92
CA SER A 123 10.50 0.46 -3.71
C SER A 123 9.99 1.88 -3.43
N LYS A 124 8.83 2.26 -3.97
CA LYS A 124 8.21 3.56 -3.70
C LYS A 124 7.73 3.69 -2.26
N GLU A 125 7.10 2.64 -1.72
CA GLU A 125 6.62 2.63 -0.33
C GLU A 125 7.79 2.64 0.66
N ILE A 126 8.83 1.87 0.40
CA ILE A 126 10.06 1.87 1.21
C ILE A 126 10.69 3.27 1.25
N LYS A 127 10.78 3.95 0.10
CA LYS A 127 11.28 5.33 0.03
C LYS A 127 10.44 6.31 0.84
N LEU A 128 9.11 6.15 0.86
CA LEU A 128 8.24 7.02 1.67
C LEU A 128 8.53 6.84 3.17
N ILE A 129 8.74 5.60 3.64
CA ILE A 129 9.13 5.32 5.03
C ILE A 129 10.44 6.03 5.37
N VAL A 130 11.45 5.94 4.48
CA VAL A 130 12.76 6.55 4.70
C VAL A 130 12.72 8.08 4.63
N ILE A 131 11.88 8.67 3.75
CA ILE A 131 11.65 10.12 3.70
C ILE A 131 11.04 10.60 5.02
N GLU A 132 10.01 9.90 5.52
CA GLU A 132 9.36 10.25 6.77
C GLU A 132 10.30 10.11 7.97
N PHE A 133 11.11 9.05 7.99
CA PHE A 133 12.20 8.90 8.97
C PHE A 133 13.15 10.10 8.93
N ASN A 134 13.59 10.51 7.74
CA ASN A 134 14.50 11.65 7.60
C ASN A 134 13.88 12.95 8.09
N ARG A 135 12.61 13.21 7.77
CA ARG A 135 11.88 14.37 8.27
C ARG A 135 11.90 14.43 9.80
N ASN A 136 11.62 13.31 10.47
CA ASN A 136 11.65 13.21 11.92
C ASN A 136 13.07 13.42 12.50
N GLN A 137 14.10 12.93 11.80
CA GLN A 137 15.49 13.16 12.23
C GLN A 137 15.92 14.63 12.05
N ASP A 138 15.45 15.31 11.00
CA ASP A 138 15.76 16.72 10.77
C ASP A 138 15.09 17.62 11.82
N GLU A 139 13.90 17.24 12.31
CA GLU A 139 13.27 17.89 13.47
C GLU A 139 14.07 17.68 14.75
N LEU A 140 14.61 16.48 14.98
CA LEU A 140 15.49 16.21 16.12
C LEU A 140 16.75 17.09 16.10
N LEU A 141 17.36 17.27 14.92
CA LEU A 141 18.55 18.12 14.76
C LEU A 141 18.23 19.58 15.12
N LYS A 142 17.14 20.14 14.57
CA LYS A 142 16.71 21.52 14.87
C LYS A 142 16.45 21.78 16.34
N ASN A 143 15.93 20.78 17.07
CA ASN A 143 15.67 20.91 18.49
C ASN A 143 16.95 20.86 19.34
N ASN A 144 18.03 20.24 18.84
CA ASN A 144 19.32 20.20 19.51
C ASN A 144 20.06 21.54 19.39
N ASP A 145 20.00 22.18 18.21
CA ASP A 145 20.64 23.49 17.97
C ASP A 145 20.03 24.64 18.80
N ASN A 146 18.87 24.43 19.44
CA ASN A 146 18.18 25.40 20.30
C ASN A 146 18.49 25.23 21.80
N GLN A 147 19.35 24.28 22.18
CA GLN A 147 19.80 24.05 23.57
C GLN A 147 21.23 24.55 23.80
#